data_AF-A0A059X934-F1
#
_entry.id   AF-A0A059X934-F1
#
_cell.length_a   1.000
_cell.length_b   1.000
_cell.length_c   1.000
_cell.angle_alpha   90.00
_cell.angle_beta   90.00
_cell.angle_gamma   90.00
#
_symmetry.space_group_name_H-M   'P 1'
#
loop_
_entity.id
_entity.type
_entity.pdbx_description
1 polymer ?
#
loop_
_entity_poly.entity_id
_entity_poly.type
_entity_poly.pdbx_seq_one_letter_code
_entity_poly.pdbx_strand_id
1 'polypeptide(L)'
;DEALRRPTVGICNTWSELNHCHRHFRDLAEAVKRGVWQAGGMPLEFPTISLGEIFLNPTSMLYRNLAAIDTEEMIRAQPLDAVVLLSGCDKTTPAQLMGAASANLPAILVPGGPMLNGHWEGQTLGACTDCRRYWQEYRAGTIDDATLSELEGALVRSTGTCMVMGTASTMASLSEALGMTLPGAAAIPAVDSRRMRIAELSGMRAVELARNGGPRPSDVMTDAAFRNAIRLLVALGGSTNAVIHLTAVAGRLGIELPLDLFDRLSRETPLLTSMRPSGKFQMETLFEAGGIPAVLKELAPLLELETVGVSGRPLLELVEATPTTDARWREVIAALDAPFKPEGGLAVVRGSLAPDGAVVKHSAASPNLLTHRGTAVVFSSPADLARRI
;
A
#
# COMPACT_ATOMS: atom_id res chain seq x y z
N ASP A 1 5.94 29.13 25.98
CA ASP A 1 6.84 29.94 25.13
C ASP A 1 7.96 29.15 24.48
N GLU A 2 8.84 28.49 25.24
CA GLU A 2 9.99 27.76 24.66
C GLU A 2 9.59 26.58 23.75
N ALA A 3 8.58 25.79 24.14
CA ALA A 3 8.05 24.70 23.32
C ALA A 3 7.44 25.19 22.00
N LEU A 4 6.84 26.38 21.99
CA LEU A 4 6.23 26.99 20.80
C LEU A 4 7.27 27.51 19.78
N ARG A 5 8.56 27.56 20.16
CA ARG A 5 9.65 27.86 19.22
C ARG A 5 10.18 26.62 18.51
N ARG A 6 9.76 25.42 18.94
CA ARG A 6 10.18 24.16 18.31
C ARG A 6 9.35 23.92 17.04
N PRO A 7 9.91 23.22 16.05
CA PRO A 7 9.13 22.81 14.89
C PRO A 7 7.92 21.96 15.33
N THR A 8 6.72 22.36 14.90
CA THR A 8 5.46 21.71 15.22
C THR A 8 5.21 20.59 14.21
N VAL A 9 5.18 19.35 14.70
CA VAL A 9 4.93 18.17 13.87
C VAL A 9 3.53 17.64 14.15
N GLY A 10 2.66 17.72 13.16
CA GLY A 10 1.34 17.11 13.21
C GLY A 10 1.42 15.59 13.03
N ILE A 11 0.67 14.82 13.81
CA ILE A 11 0.55 13.37 13.65
C ILE A 11 -0.89 13.08 13.25
N CYS A 12 -1.09 12.89 11.93
CA CYS A 12 -2.38 12.64 11.33
C CYS A 12 -2.78 11.18 11.55
N ASN A 13 -3.60 10.93 12.56
CA ASN A 13 -3.95 9.58 13.00
C ASN A 13 -5.30 9.13 12.43
N THR A 14 -5.32 7.95 11.79
CA THR A 14 -6.54 7.30 11.30
C THR A 14 -6.97 6.15 12.21
N TRP A 15 -6.60 6.17 13.48
CA TRP A 15 -7.04 5.21 14.48
C TRP A 15 -8.57 5.26 14.68
N SER A 16 -9.21 4.09 14.80
CA SER A 16 -10.61 3.94 15.20
C SER A 16 -10.87 2.52 15.68
N GLU A 17 -11.75 2.35 16.67
CA GLU A 17 -12.22 1.02 17.09
C GLU A 17 -13.06 0.32 16.01
N LEU A 18 -13.63 1.09 15.08
CA LEU A 18 -14.34 0.56 13.91
C LEU A 18 -13.38 0.09 12.80
N ASN A 19 -12.10 0.43 12.91
CA ASN A 19 -11.07 0.05 11.94
C ASN A 19 -10.03 -0.87 12.58
N HIS A 20 -10.34 -2.17 12.59
CA HIS A 20 -9.47 -3.21 13.13
C HIS A 20 -8.04 -3.19 12.55
N CYS A 21 -7.85 -2.79 11.28
CA CYS A 21 -6.52 -2.69 10.68
C CYS A 21 -5.61 -1.68 11.40
N HIS A 22 -6.22 -0.70 12.06
CA HIS A 22 -5.53 0.42 12.70
C HIS A 22 -5.54 0.31 14.23
N ARG A 23 -5.91 -0.85 14.81
CA ARG A 23 -6.08 -0.99 16.26
C ARG A 23 -4.85 -0.53 17.06
N HIS A 24 -3.64 -0.76 16.54
CA HIS A 24 -2.35 -0.41 17.15
C HIS A 24 -1.87 1.02 16.89
N PHE A 25 -2.65 1.86 16.18
CA PHE A 25 -2.18 3.19 15.78
C PHE A 25 -2.00 4.16 16.95
N ARG A 26 -2.65 3.91 18.10
CA ARG A 26 -2.38 4.67 19.33
C ARG A 26 -0.92 4.48 19.76
N ASP A 27 -0.44 3.24 19.83
CA ASP A 27 0.94 2.92 20.19
C ASP A 27 1.94 3.44 19.13
N LEU A 28 1.54 3.36 17.85
CA LEU A 28 2.33 3.89 16.74
C LEU A 28 2.47 5.41 16.81
N ALA A 29 1.41 6.13 17.14
CA ALA A 29 1.44 7.57 17.34
C ALA A 29 2.36 7.95 18.51
N GLU A 30 2.31 7.21 19.62
CA GLU A 30 3.24 7.41 20.75
C GLU A 30 4.71 7.17 20.35
N ALA A 31 4.98 6.19 19.49
CA ALA A 31 6.31 5.98 18.92
C ALA A 31 6.76 7.19 18.07
N VAL A 32 5.90 7.71 17.21
CA VAL A 32 6.20 8.94 16.45
C VAL A 32 6.46 10.11 17.40
N LYS A 33 5.62 10.33 18.42
CA LYS A 33 5.80 11.40 19.42
C LYS A 33 7.16 11.31 20.10
N ARG A 34 7.60 10.11 20.50
CA ARG A 34 8.94 9.91 21.07
C ARG A 34 10.03 10.37 20.13
N GLY A 35 9.95 10.01 18.85
CA GLY A 35 10.90 10.46 17.82
C GLY A 35 10.93 11.98 17.66
N VAL A 36 9.75 12.61 17.56
CA VAL A 36 9.63 14.07 17.46
C VAL A 36 10.26 14.76 18.68
N TRP A 37 9.96 14.28 19.89
CA TRP A 37 10.55 14.83 21.12
C TRP A 37 12.07 14.70 21.14
N GLN A 38 12.61 13.53 20.78
CA GLN A 38 14.05 13.28 20.73
C GLN A 38 14.77 14.21 19.74
N ALA A 39 14.15 14.52 18.61
CA ALA A 39 14.71 15.45 17.62
C ALA A 39 14.50 16.93 17.97
N GLY A 40 13.81 17.23 19.08
CA GLY A 40 13.56 18.60 19.55
C GLY A 40 12.41 19.32 18.85
N GLY A 41 11.43 18.58 18.35
CA GLY A 41 10.16 19.11 17.86
C GLY A 41 9.06 19.15 18.92
N MET A 42 7.88 19.61 18.55
CA MET A 42 6.65 19.56 19.33
C MET A 42 5.61 18.71 18.59
N PRO A 43 5.32 17.48 19.03
CA PRO A 43 4.34 16.63 18.38
C PRO A 43 2.91 16.98 18.80
N LEU A 44 2.02 17.12 17.84
CA LEU A 44 0.58 17.30 18.06
C LEU A 44 -0.19 16.24 17.27
N GLU A 45 -0.84 15.32 17.97
CA GLU A 45 -1.69 14.33 17.33
C GLU A 45 -3.07 14.91 17.03
N PHE A 46 -3.59 14.63 15.82
CA PHE A 46 -4.95 14.97 15.45
C PHE A 46 -5.58 13.82 14.65
N PRO A 47 -6.88 13.56 14.84
CA PRO A 47 -7.58 12.52 14.10
C PRO A 47 -7.99 13.00 12.70
N THR A 48 -8.14 12.05 11.80
CA THR A 48 -8.89 12.18 10.54
C THR A 48 -9.84 11.00 10.39
N ILE A 49 -10.81 11.08 9.50
CA ILE A 49 -11.75 9.99 9.24
C ILE A 49 -11.02 8.66 8.97
N SER A 50 -11.42 7.62 9.70
CA SER A 50 -10.86 6.28 9.56
C SER A 50 -11.73 5.42 8.68
N LEU A 51 -11.17 4.93 7.57
CA LEU A 51 -11.89 4.10 6.60
C LEU A 51 -11.52 2.63 6.77
N GLY A 52 -12.28 1.90 7.59
CA GLY A 52 -12.13 0.44 7.77
C GLY A 52 -12.85 -0.35 6.67
N GLU A 53 -12.11 -0.84 5.67
CA GLU A 53 -12.65 -1.48 4.44
C GLU A 53 -13.74 -2.53 4.70
N ILE A 54 -13.56 -3.38 5.71
CA ILE A 54 -14.40 -4.57 5.93
C ILE A 54 -15.85 -4.24 6.28
N PHE A 55 -16.09 -3.16 7.03
CA PHE A 55 -17.42 -2.84 7.58
C PHE A 55 -18.10 -1.64 6.92
N LEU A 56 -17.39 -0.91 6.06
CA LEU A 56 -17.84 0.38 5.57
C LEU A 56 -18.77 0.24 4.36
N ASN A 57 -20.01 0.69 4.53
CA ASN A 57 -21.09 0.57 3.55
C ASN A 57 -21.43 1.94 2.91
N PRO A 58 -21.72 2.03 1.59
CA PRO A 58 -21.74 0.95 0.61
C PRO A 58 -20.35 0.45 0.18
N THR A 59 -19.33 1.31 0.29
CA THR A 59 -17.92 0.96 0.09
C THR A 59 -17.04 2.09 0.62
N SER A 60 -15.88 1.76 1.17
CA SER A 60 -14.86 2.74 1.58
C SER A 60 -14.38 3.65 0.44
N MET A 61 -14.45 3.20 -0.83
CA MET A 61 -14.00 3.98 -1.98
C MET A 61 -14.79 5.28 -2.13
N LEU A 62 -16.10 5.25 -1.82
CA LEU A 62 -16.98 6.42 -1.84
C LEU A 62 -16.46 7.53 -0.91
N TYR A 63 -15.90 7.13 0.24
CA TYR A 63 -15.44 8.03 1.29
C TYR A 63 -13.95 8.37 1.20
N ARG A 64 -13.18 7.76 0.28
CA ARG A 64 -11.75 8.09 0.08
C ARG A 64 -11.55 9.59 -0.20
N ASN A 65 -12.39 10.17 -1.06
CA ASN A 65 -12.27 11.58 -1.40
C ASN A 65 -12.66 12.49 -0.22
N LEU A 66 -13.65 12.09 0.57
CA LEU A 66 -14.01 12.78 1.81
C LEU A 66 -12.83 12.75 2.80
N ALA A 67 -12.17 11.61 2.96
CA ALA A 67 -10.99 11.47 3.80
C ALA A 67 -9.79 12.31 3.31
N ALA A 68 -9.64 12.44 2.00
CA ALA A 68 -8.61 13.31 1.42
C ALA A 68 -8.89 14.80 1.70
N ILE A 69 -10.15 15.23 1.61
CA ILE A 69 -10.55 16.61 1.95
C ILE A 69 -10.33 16.87 3.44
N ASP A 70 -10.79 15.96 4.30
CA ASP A 70 -10.58 16.05 5.75
C ASP A 70 -9.08 16.14 6.10
N THR A 71 -8.26 15.29 5.48
CA THR A 71 -6.79 15.34 5.67
C THR A 71 -6.20 16.66 5.17
N GLU A 72 -6.59 17.14 4.00
CA GLU A 72 -6.11 18.40 3.43
C GLU A 72 -6.39 19.59 4.36
N GLU A 73 -7.64 19.74 4.80
CA GLU A 73 -8.04 20.87 5.64
C GLU A 73 -7.39 20.79 7.02
N MET A 74 -7.31 19.60 7.63
CA MET A 74 -6.67 19.43 8.93
C MET A 74 -5.17 19.73 8.90
N ILE A 75 -4.50 19.47 7.77
CA ILE A 75 -3.09 19.83 7.58
C ILE A 75 -2.95 21.35 7.35
N ARG A 76 -3.78 21.94 6.49
CA ARG A 76 -3.65 23.34 6.06
C ARG A 76 -4.13 24.36 7.11
N ALA A 77 -5.17 24.03 7.87
CA ALA A 77 -5.82 24.95 8.80
C ALA A 77 -5.13 25.06 10.16
N GLN A 78 -4.10 24.26 10.41
CA GLN A 78 -3.39 24.16 11.69
C GLN A 78 -1.97 24.71 11.57
N PRO A 79 -1.36 25.25 12.64
CA PRO A 79 0.00 25.78 12.62
C PRO A 79 1.04 24.65 12.67
N LEU A 80 1.11 23.85 11.60
CA LEU A 80 2.01 22.70 11.48
C LEU A 80 3.17 23.03 10.53
N ASP A 81 4.38 22.65 10.90
CA ASP A 81 5.59 22.81 10.07
C ASP A 81 5.89 21.56 9.24
N ALA A 82 5.49 20.38 9.73
CA ALA A 82 5.51 19.12 9.00
C ALA A 82 4.45 18.15 9.55
N VAL A 83 4.15 17.10 8.79
CA VAL A 83 3.12 16.11 9.15
C VAL A 83 3.61 14.68 8.99
N VAL A 84 3.31 13.84 9.99
CA VAL A 84 3.43 12.38 9.90
C VAL A 84 2.05 11.79 9.61
N LEU A 85 1.94 11.06 8.50
CA LEU A 85 0.71 10.43 8.03
C LEU A 85 0.68 8.96 8.49
N LEU A 86 -0.16 8.65 9.48
CA LEU A 86 -0.39 7.26 9.89
C LEU A 86 -1.52 6.67 9.04
N SER A 87 -1.17 5.75 8.13
CA SER A 87 -2.13 5.05 7.26
C SER A 87 -1.89 3.55 7.22
N GLY A 88 -2.88 2.79 6.74
CA GLY A 88 -2.75 1.34 6.58
C GLY A 88 -3.84 0.76 5.69
N CYS A 89 -5.07 0.70 6.19
CA CYS A 89 -6.23 0.12 5.52
C CYS A 89 -6.42 0.73 4.13
N ASP A 90 -6.88 -0.09 3.18
CA ASP A 90 -6.93 0.15 1.73
C ASP A 90 -6.97 1.61 1.27
N LYS A 91 -7.96 2.38 1.71
CA LYS A 91 -8.21 3.74 1.20
C LYS A 91 -7.50 4.85 1.99
N THR A 92 -6.97 4.54 3.17
CA THR A 92 -6.37 5.54 4.07
C THR A 92 -5.05 6.09 3.53
N THR A 93 -4.18 5.22 3.00
CA THR A 93 -2.91 5.63 2.38
C THR A 93 -3.12 6.56 1.19
N PRO A 94 -3.91 6.22 0.15
CA PRO A 94 -4.16 7.15 -0.95
C PRO A 94 -4.89 8.41 -0.51
N ALA A 95 -5.85 8.33 0.41
CA ALA A 95 -6.56 9.52 0.91
C ALA A 95 -5.60 10.51 1.60
N GLN A 96 -4.71 10.01 2.48
CA GLN A 96 -3.74 10.85 3.17
C GLN A 96 -2.69 11.42 2.21
N LEU A 97 -2.21 10.64 1.24
CA LEU A 97 -1.30 11.14 0.20
C LEU A 97 -1.96 12.23 -0.65
N MET A 98 -3.23 12.05 -1.04
CA MET A 98 -4.00 13.07 -1.76
C MET A 98 -4.15 14.37 -0.94
N GLY A 99 -4.51 14.24 0.34
CA GLY A 99 -4.67 15.40 1.23
C GLY A 99 -3.36 16.13 1.48
N ALA A 100 -2.28 15.39 1.78
CA ALA A 100 -0.95 15.95 1.99
C ALA A 100 -0.39 16.59 0.71
N ALA A 101 -0.60 15.99 -0.46
CA ALA A 101 -0.22 16.58 -1.75
C ALA A 101 -0.90 17.93 -1.99
N SER A 102 -2.17 18.05 -1.59
CA SER A 102 -2.97 19.27 -1.83
C SER A 102 -2.65 20.38 -0.83
N ALA A 103 -2.36 20.02 0.43
CA ALA A 103 -1.88 20.97 1.44
C ALA A 103 -0.41 21.37 1.24
N ASN A 104 0.38 20.47 0.65
CA ASN A 104 1.79 20.61 0.28
C ASN A 104 2.74 21.11 1.39
N LEU A 105 2.45 20.76 2.64
CA LEU A 105 3.41 20.87 3.76
C LEU A 105 4.35 19.65 3.78
N PRO A 106 5.60 19.79 4.26
CA PRO A 106 6.52 18.65 4.41
C PRO A 106 5.83 17.48 5.13
N ALA A 107 5.81 16.32 4.48
CA ALA A 107 5.05 15.18 4.98
C ALA A 107 5.82 13.87 4.83
N ILE A 108 5.63 12.96 5.79
CA ILE A 108 6.18 11.62 5.77
C ILE A 108 5.10 10.61 6.16
N LEU A 109 5.03 9.50 5.44
CA LEU A 109 4.06 8.44 5.67
C LEU A 109 4.68 7.29 6.47
N VAL A 110 3.94 6.84 7.49
CA VAL A 110 4.26 5.65 8.26
C VAL A 110 3.14 4.63 8.06
N PRO A 111 3.39 3.56 7.30
CA PRO A 111 2.39 2.52 7.12
C PRO A 111 2.22 1.72 8.42
N GLY A 112 1.00 1.28 8.70
CA GLY A 112 0.69 0.47 9.90
C GLY A 112 1.30 -0.92 9.87
N GLY A 113 1.50 -1.47 8.68
CA GLY A 113 2.03 -2.82 8.45
C GLY A 113 0.94 -3.90 8.27
N PRO A 114 1.29 -5.03 7.62
CA PRO A 114 0.42 -6.18 7.46
C PRO A 114 0.25 -6.96 8.77
N MET A 115 -0.83 -7.72 8.86
CA MET A 115 -0.99 -8.80 9.83
C MET A 115 0.07 -9.89 9.62
N LEU A 116 0.25 -10.73 10.63
CA LEU A 116 1.00 -11.96 10.50
C LEU A 116 0.18 -13.03 9.73
N ASN A 117 0.86 -14.02 9.15
CA ASN A 117 0.24 -15.06 8.30
C ASN A 117 -0.72 -15.98 9.07
N GLY A 118 -2.00 -16.11 8.70
CA GLY A 118 -2.92 -17.06 9.38
C GLY A 118 -2.49 -18.52 9.20
N HIS A 119 -2.83 -19.41 10.13
CA HIS A 119 -2.50 -20.84 10.03
C HIS A 119 -3.67 -21.70 10.49
N TRP A 120 -4.05 -22.68 9.67
CA TRP A 120 -5.09 -23.66 9.98
C TRP A 120 -4.71 -25.01 9.37
N GLU A 121 -4.71 -26.08 10.18
CA GLU A 121 -4.34 -27.45 9.78
C GLU A 121 -3.03 -27.57 8.97
N GLY A 122 -2.00 -26.83 9.37
CA GLY A 122 -0.70 -26.82 8.67
C GLY A 122 -0.71 -26.05 7.34
N GLN A 123 -1.83 -25.44 6.95
CA GLN A 123 -1.93 -24.55 5.80
C GLN A 123 -1.80 -23.09 6.23
N THR A 124 -1.05 -22.32 5.44
CA THR A 124 -0.98 -20.86 5.60
C THR A 124 -2.20 -20.21 4.93
N LEU A 125 -2.93 -19.42 5.70
CA LEU A 125 -4.14 -18.72 5.30
C LEU A 125 -3.85 -17.27 4.87
N GLY A 126 -4.58 -16.79 3.86
CA GLY A 126 -4.51 -15.41 3.38
C GLY A 126 -5.82 -14.66 3.44
N ALA A 127 -5.79 -13.49 4.10
CA ALA A 127 -6.88 -12.52 4.07
C ALA A 127 -7.24 -12.16 2.62
N CYS A 128 -8.53 -11.97 2.37
CA CYS A 128 -9.12 -11.73 1.04
C CYS A 128 -9.08 -12.92 0.07
N THR A 129 -7.99 -13.68 -0.02
CA THR A 129 -7.90 -14.81 -0.96
C THR A 129 -8.65 -16.02 -0.44
N ASP A 130 -8.32 -16.44 0.77
CA ASP A 130 -8.81 -17.69 1.32
C ASP A 130 -10.18 -17.49 1.94
N CYS A 131 -10.48 -16.31 2.50
CA CYS A 131 -11.84 -16.02 2.94
C CYS A 131 -12.85 -16.12 1.80
N ARG A 132 -12.49 -15.69 0.58
CA ARG A 132 -13.36 -15.83 -0.60
C ARG A 132 -13.46 -17.28 -1.04
N ARG A 133 -12.36 -18.02 -1.04
CA ARG A 133 -12.33 -19.45 -1.39
C ARG A 133 -13.19 -20.27 -0.43
N TYR A 134 -12.93 -20.17 0.87
CA TYR A 134 -13.67 -20.93 1.87
C TYR A 134 -15.14 -20.49 1.98
N TRP A 135 -15.46 -19.21 1.74
CA TRP A 135 -16.87 -18.81 1.61
C TRP A 135 -17.57 -19.47 0.41
N GLN A 136 -16.87 -19.65 -0.71
CA GLN A 136 -17.40 -20.39 -1.86
C GLN A 136 -17.56 -21.88 -1.54
N GLU A 137 -16.60 -22.49 -0.85
CA GLU A 137 -16.67 -23.88 -0.38
C GLU A 137 -17.85 -24.09 0.60
N TYR A 138 -18.04 -23.15 1.54
CA TYR A 138 -19.18 -23.15 2.45
C TYR A 138 -20.51 -23.07 1.70
N ARG A 139 -20.64 -22.13 0.74
CA ARG A 139 -21.83 -22.03 -0.13
C ARG A 139 -22.05 -23.28 -0.99
N ALA A 140 -20.99 -24.00 -1.33
CA ALA A 140 -21.06 -25.25 -2.06
C ALA A 140 -21.40 -26.46 -1.15
N GLY A 141 -21.47 -26.26 0.17
CA GLY A 141 -21.72 -27.32 1.15
C GLY A 141 -20.52 -28.26 1.36
N THR A 142 -19.31 -27.85 0.94
CA THR A 142 -18.10 -28.67 1.12
C THR A 142 -17.41 -28.47 2.46
N ILE A 143 -17.75 -27.40 3.20
CA ILE A 143 -17.36 -27.19 4.60
C ILE A 143 -18.60 -26.79 5.42
N ASP A 144 -18.59 -27.11 6.72
CA ASP A 144 -19.69 -26.83 7.64
C ASP A 144 -19.45 -25.55 8.49
N ASP A 145 -20.44 -25.19 9.30
CA ASP A 145 -20.39 -23.99 10.17
C ASP A 145 -19.23 -24.04 11.18
N ALA A 146 -18.91 -25.24 11.69
CA ALA A 146 -17.83 -25.43 12.65
C ALA A 146 -16.46 -25.15 12.00
N THR A 147 -16.24 -25.73 10.82
CA THR A 147 -15.02 -25.51 10.02
C THR A 147 -14.88 -24.04 9.63
N LEU A 148 -15.97 -23.39 9.22
CA LEU A 148 -15.95 -21.97 8.87
C LEU A 148 -15.54 -21.10 10.08
N SER A 149 -16.09 -21.38 11.25
CA SER A 149 -15.77 -20.65 12.49
C SER A 149 -14.28 -20.79 12.88
N GLU A 150 -13.72 -22.00 12.76
CA GLU A 150 -12.28 -22.22 13.00
C GLU A 150 -11.41 -21.44 12.01
N LEU A 151 -11.77 -21.46 10.72
CA LEU A 151 -11.08 -20.72 9.67
C LEU A 151 -11.12 -19.21 9.92
N GLU A 152 -12.27 -18.67 10.33
CA GLU A 152 -12.43 -17.25 10.68
C GLU A 152 -11.52 -16.85 11.83
N GLY A 153 -11.45 -17.67 12.88
CA GLY A 153 -10.56 -17.47 14.03
C GLY A 153 -9.07 -17.55 13.68
N ALA A 154 -8.71 -18.39 12.71
CA ALA A 154 -7.33 -18.58 12.26
C ALA A 154 -6.83 -17.51 11.26
N LEU A 155 -7.75 -16.86 10.53
CA LEU A 155 -7.41 -15.93 9.46
C LEU A 155 -6.85 -14.60 9.97
N VAL A 156 -7.49 -14.01 10.99
CA VAL A 156 -7.19 -12.66 11.51
C VAL A 156 -6.58 -12.77 12.91
N ARG A 157 -5.33 -13.24 12.97
CA ARG A 157 -4.65 -13.57 14.25
C ARG A 157 -3.74 -12.48 14.83
N SER A 158 -3.68 -11.30 14.23
CA SER A 158 -2.92 -10.15 14.76
C SER A 158 -3.55 -8.83 14.32
N THR A 159 -3.13 -7.72 14.93
CA THR A 159 -3.40 -6.38 14.37
C THR A 159 -2.65 -6.19 13.05
N GLY A 160 -3.12 -5.24 12.24
CA GLY A 160 -2.51 -4.88 10.95
C GLY A 160 -3.48 -4.97 9.78
N THR A 161 -2.96 -4.65 8.61
CA THR A 161 -3.70 -4.71 7.33
C THR A 161 -3.69 -6.13 6.73
N CYS A 162 -4.45 -6.37 5.66
CA CYS A 162 -4.43 -7.65 4.96
C CYS A 162 -2.98 -8.06 4.58
N MET A 163 -2.58 -9.31 4.91
CA MET A 163 -1.20 -9.78 4.77
C MET A 163 -0.82 -10.31 3.38
N VAL A 164 -1.76 -10.27 2.43
CA VAL A 164 -1.52 -10.60 1.02
C VAL A 164 -1.13 -9.34 0.24
N MET A 165 -0.72 -9.46 -1.02
CA MET A 165 -0.50 -8.31 -1.91
C MET A 165 -1.84 -7.71 -2.41
N GLY A 166 -2.68 -7.32 -1.45
CA GLY A 166 -3.93 -6.59 -1.64
C GLY A 166 -3.68 -5.08 -1.74
N THR A 167 -4.75 -4.26 -1.69
CA THR A 167 -4.60 -2.81 -1.86
C THR A 167 -3.78 -2.17 -0.75
N ALA A 168 -4.00 -2.51 0.51
CA ALA A 168 -3.23 -1.97 1.64
C ALA A 168 -1.72 -2.18 1.47
N SER A 169 -1.27 -3.43 1.26
CA SER A 169 0.15 -3.72 1.05
C SER A 169 0.68 -3.09 -0.23
N THR A 170 -0.10 -3.12 -1.32
CA THR A 170 0.28 -2.45 -2.57
C THR A 170 0.53 -0.97 -2.32
N MET A 171 -0.42 -0.23 -1.75
CA MET A 171 -0.29 1.21 -1.53
C MET A 171 0.82 1.56 -0.53
N ALA A 172 1.07 0.72 0.48
CA ALA A 172 2.22 0.88 1.36
C ALA A 172 3.55 0.76 0.58
N SER A 173 3.69 -0.28 -0.26
CA SER A 173 4.88 -0.48 -1.10
C SER A 173 5.07 0.64 -2.12
N LEU A 174 3.99 1.11 -2.72
CA LEU A 174 4.03 2.22 -3.67
C LEU A 174 4.40 3.54 -3.00
N SER A 175 3.99 3.76 -1.75
CA SER A 175 4.41 4.93 -0.98
C SER A 175 5.92 4.94 -0.73
N GLU A 176 6.54 3.76 -0.61
CA GLU A 176 7.99 3.63 -0.48
C GLU A 176 8.71 3.93 -1.81
N ALA A 177 8.21 3.43 -2.95
CA ALA A 177 8.74 3.78 -4.27
C ALA A 177 8.53 5.24 -4.68
N LEU A 178 7.41 5.84 -4.26
CA LEU A 178 7.17 7.28 -4.38
C LEU A 178 8.15 8.10 -3.52
N GLY A 179 8.85 7.48 -2.57
CA GLY A 179 9.75 8.15 -1.66
C GLY A 179 9.04 8.84 -0.49
N MET A 180 7.76 8.53 -0.21
CA MET A 180 7.00 9.17 0.88
C MET A 180 7.16 8.48 2.25
N THR A 181 7.88 7.35 2.32
CA THR A 181 8.19 6.67 3.58
C THR A 181 9.70 6.62 3.82
N LEU A 182 10.12 6.31 5.04
CA LEU A 182 11.49 5.80 5.22
C LEU A 182 11.64 4.44 4.52
N PRO A 183 12.84 4.12 3.98
CA PRO A 183 13.09 2.84 3.35
C PRO A 183 12.86 1.65 4.28
N GLY A 184 12.31 0.57 3.74
CA GLY A 184 11.94 -0.65 4.44
C GLY A 184 10.61 -0.58 5.20
N ALA A 185 9.92 0.56 5.20
CA ALA A 185 8.73 0.75 6.02
C ALA A 185 7.53 -0.08 5.57
N ALA A 186 7.35 -0.36 4.28
CA ALA A 186 6.12 -0.95 3.78
C ALA A 186 5.88 -2.39 4.25
N ALA A 187 6.94 -3.21 4.30
CA ALA A 187 6.82 -4.65 4.51
C ALA A 187 6.81 -5.08 5.98
N ILE A 188 7.29 -4.24 6.92
CA ILE A 188 7.42 -4.61 8.34
C ILE A 188 6.04 -4.98 8.92
N PRO A 189 5.84 -6.21 9.46
CA PRO A 189 4.58 -6.59 10.10
C PRO A 189 4.18 -5.62 11.21
N ALA A 190 2.87 -5.43 11.40
CA ALA A 190 2.33 -4.46 12.36
C ALA A 190 2.77 -4.71 13.81
N VAL A 191 3.03 -5.97 14.16
CA VAL A 191 3.44 -6.41 15.50
C VAL A 191 4.95 -6.63 15.64
N ASP A 192 5.73 -6.38 14.60
CA ASP A 192 7.20 -6.46 14.67
C ASP A 192 7.76 -5.25 15.43
N SER A 193 8.75 -5.44 16.30
CA SER A 193 9.37 -4.36 17.08
C SER A 193 9.98 -3.26 16.19
N ARG A 194 10.42 -3.61 14.98
CA ARG A 194 10.92 -2.66 13.98
C ARG A 194 9.85 -1.69 13.50
N ARG A 195 8.55 -2.01 13.64
CA ARG A 195 7.45 -1.08 13.32
C ARG A 195 7.45 0.13 14.24
N MET A 196 7.68 -0.08 15.53
CA MET A 196 7.80 1.03 16.49
C MET A 196 9.09 1.82 16.27
N ARG A 197 10.19 1.12 15.97
CA ARG A 197 11.47 1.78 15.65
C ARG A 197 11.35 2.69 14.43
N ILE A 198 10.73 2.24 13.34
CA ILE A 198 10.62 3.06 12.13
C ILE A 198 9.65 4.23 12.32
N ALA A 199 8.64 4.10 13.19
CA ALA A 199 7.77 5.20 13.58
C ALA A 199 8.52 6.27 14.37
N GLU A 200 9.36 5.88 15.34
CA GLU A 200 10.26 6.80 16.05
C GLU A 200 11.21 7.52 15.08
N LEU A 201 11.88 6.77 14.19
CA LEU A 201 12.75 7.37 13.17
C LEU A 201 12.01 8.33 12.24
N SER A 202 10.76 8.02 11.89
CA SER A 202 9.93 8.90 11.06
C SER A 202 9.54 10.18 11.81
N GLY A 203 9.28 10.10 13.11
CA GLY A 203 9.08 11.28 13.96
C GLY A 203 10.32 12.16 14.04
N MET A 204 11.51 11.57 14.19
CA MET A 204 12.77 12.32 14.13
C MET A 204 12.94 13.00 12.77
N ARG A 205 12.71 12.25 11.69
CA ARG A 205 12.82 12.77 10.33
C ARG A 205 11.83 13.89 10.05
N ALA A 206 10.61 13.83 10.54
CA ALA A 206 9.62 14.89 10.37
C ALA A 206 10.09 16.22 10.98
N VAL A 207 10.83 16.21 12.09
CA VAL A 207 11.43 17.42 12.66
C VAL A 207 12.51 18.00 11.75
N GLU A 208 13.33 17.15 11.12
CA GLU A 208 14.32 17.60 10.14
C GLU A 208 13.65 18.22 8.91
N LEU A 209 12.58 17.60 8.39
CA LEU A 209 11.77 18.14 7.29
C LEU A 209 11.19 19.52 7.66
N ALA A 210 10.64 19.64 8.86
CA ALA A 210 10.10 20.89 9.38
C ALA A 210 11.15 22.00 9.47
N ARG A 211 12.35 21.69 9.98
CA ARG A 211 13.47 22.65 10.08
C ARG A 211 13.96 23.12 8.71
N ASN A 212 14.02 22.22 7.75
CA ASN A 212 14.51 22.51 6.40
C ASN A 212 13.43 23.14 5.50
N GLY A 213 12.15 23.10 5.91
CA GLY A 213 11.02 23.52 5.10
C GLY A 213 10.70 22.58 3.93
N GLY A 214 11.22 21.35 3.95
CA GLY A 214 11.07 20.36 2.88
C GLY A 214 12.01 19.15 2.97
N PRO A 215 11.98 18.25 1.98
CA PRO A 215 11.15 18.32 0.77
C PRO A 215 9.64 18.21 1.05
N ARG A 216 8.84 18.85 0.20
CA ARG A 216 7.37 18.79 0.22
C ARG A 216 6.86 17.64 -0.64
N PRO A 217 5.60 17.21 -0.48
CA PRO A 217 4.98 16.21 -1.34
C PRO A 217 5.18 16.47 -2.85
N SER A 218 5.10 17.73 -3.30
CA SER A 218 5.36 18.12 -4.70
C SER A 218 6.81 17.90 -5.15
N ASP A 219 7.77 17.97 -4.23
CA ASP A 219 9.20 17.81 -4.54
C ASP A 219 9.59 16.32 -4.58
N VAL A 220 8.82 15.46 -3.89
CA VAL A 220 9.07 14.01 -3.77
C VAL A 220 8.30 13.23 -4.84
N MET A 221 6.99 13.45 -4.95
CA MET A 221 6.11 12.69 -5.86
C MET A 221 6.12 13.28 -7.27
N THR A 222 7.28 13.23 -7.91
CA THR A 222 7.51 13.67 -9.30
C THR A 222 7.00 12.66 -10.32
N ASP A 223 6.92 13.04 -11.60
CA ASP A 223 6.63 12.11 -12.70
C ASP A 223 7.51 10.84 -12.68
N ALA A 224 8.79 11.00 -12.37
CA ALA A 224 9.75 9.90 -12.26
C ALA A 224 9.40 8.96 -11.09
N ALA A 225 9.05 9.53 -9.93
CA ALA A 225 8.63 8.75 -8.78
C ALA A 225 7.34 7.95 -9.07
N PHE A 226 6.38 8.54 -9.80
CA PHE A 226 5.18 7.82 -10.23
C PHE A 226 5.48 6.71 -11.22
N ARG A 227 6.39 6.89 -12.18
CA ARG A 227 6.83 5.82 -13.09
C ARG A 227 7.50 4.68 -12.34
N ASN A 228 8.37 4.98 -11.37
CA ASN A 228 8.96 3.98 -10.46
C ASN A 228 7.89 3.22 -9.67
N ALA A 229 6.88 3.93 -9.13
CA ALA A 229 5.77 3.30 -8.43
C ALA A 229 4.95 2.38 -9.35
N ILE A 230 4.68 2.77 -10.61
CA ILE A 230 3.97 1.90 -11.56
C ILE A 230 4.80 0.65 -11.88
N ARG A 231 6.12 0.76 -12.08
CA ARG A 231 6.97 -0.42 -12.28
C ARG A 231 6.96 -1.34 -11.05
N LEU A 232 7.04 -0.78 -9.84
CA LEU A 232 6.93 -1.58 -8.62
C LEU A 232 5.54 -2.25 -8.49
N LEU A 233 4.45 -1.55 -8.82
CA LEU A 233 3.09 -2.13 -8.84
C LEU A 233 3.05 -3.40 -9.68
N VAL A 234 3.67 -3.34 -10.87
CA VAL A 234 3.72 -4.46 -11.80
C VAL A 234 4.61 -5.59 -11.27
N ALA A 235 5.81 -5.27 -10.81
CA ALA A 235 6.78 -6.25 -10.29
C ALA A 235 6.27 -7.00 -9.05
N LEU A 236 5.45 -6.35 -8.23
CA LEU A 236 4.78 -6.96 -7.08
C LEU A 236 3.54 -7.79 -7.46
N GLY A 237 3.01 -7.62 -8.68
CA GLY A 237 1.68 -8.12 -9.02
C GLY A 237 0.63 -7.52 -8.09
N GLY A 238 0.67 -6.20 -7.88
CA GLY A 238 -0.18 -5.50 -6.92
C GLY A 238 -1.67 -5.42 -7.28
N SER A 239 -2.43 -4.70 -6.47
CA SER A 239 -3.87 -4.50 -6.63
C SER A 239 -4.21 -3.58 -7.81
N THR A 240 -5.25 -3.93 -8.57
CA THR A 240 -5.76 -3.07 -9.67
C THR A 240 -6.28 -1.72 -9.16
N ASN A 241 -6.72 -1.65 -7.89
CA ASN A 241 -7.14 -0.39 -7.26
C ASN A 241 -6.00 0.65 -7.26
N ALA A 242 -4.74 0.22 -7.29
CA ALA A 242 -3.59 1.11 -7.34
C ALA A 242 -3.60 2.02 -8.58
N VAL A 243 -4.17 1.57 -9.71
CA VAL A 243 -4.32 2.41 -10.92
C VAL A 243 -5.17 3.64 -10.61
N ILE A 244 -6.31 3.44 -9.93
CA ILE A 244 -7.22 4.52 -9.53
C ILE A 244 -6.58 5.40 -8.45
N HIS A 245 -5.83 4.80 -7.53
CA HIS A 245 -5.20 5.51 -6.42
C HIS A 245 -4.02 6.37 -6.86
N LEU A 246 -3.07 5.82 -7.63
CA LEU A 246 -1.94 6.58 -8.16
C LEU A 246 -2.40 7.73 -9.04
N THR A 247 -3.36 7.50 -9.93
CA THR A 247 -3.93 8.57 -10.78
C THR A 247 -4.56 9.69 -9.94
N ALA A 248 -5.24 9.33 -8.85
CA ALA A 248 -5.86 10.32 -7.97
C ALA A 248 -4.83 11.12 -7.15
N VAL A 249 -3.74 10.49 -6.68
CA VAL A 249 -2.65 11.18 -5.97
C VAL A 249 -1.89 12.10 -6.93
N ALA A 250 -1.50 11.60 -8.11
CA ALA A 250 -0.81 12.37 -9.14
C ALA A 250 -1.63 13.59 -9.60
N GLY A 251 -2.94 13.41 -9.78
CA GLY A 251 -3.84 14.50 -10.15
C GLY A 251 -3.90 15.66 -9.14
N ARG A 252 -3.61 15.42 -7.84
CA ARG A 252 -3.49 16.51 -6.85
C ARG A 252 -2.27 17.40 -7.08
N LEU A 253 -1.26 16.87 -7.77
CA LEU A 253 -0.04 17.58 -8.16
C LEU A 253 -0.05 18.05 -9.62
N GLY A 254 -1.18 17.88 -10.33
CA GLY A 254 -1.27 18.21 -11.75
C GLY A 254 -0.51 17.26 -12.68
N ILE A 255 -0.13 16.07 -12.19
CA ILE A 255 0.56 15.04 -12.98
C ILE A 255 -0.47 14.08 -13.57
N GLU A 256 -0.39 13.87 -14.88
CA GLU A 256 -1.29 12.95 -15.60
C GLU A 256 -0.69 11.55 -15.70
N LEU A 257 -1.47 10.53 -15.29
CA LEU A 257 -1.13 9.12 -15.44
C LEU A 257 -2.17 8.42 -16.33
N PRO A 258 -2.06 8.54 -17.68
CA PRO A 258 -3.03 7.92 -18.58
C PRO A 258 -2.97 6.39 -18.49
N LEU A 259 -4.08 5.70 -18.73
CA LEU A 259 -4.13 4.22 -18.70
C LEU A 259 -3.08 3.57 -19.62
N ASP A 260 -2.79 4.18 -20.77
CA ASP A 260 -1.80 3.66 -21.72
C ASP A 260 -0.37 3.65 -21.14
N LEU A 261 -0.08 4.54 -20.17
CA LEU A 261 1.19 4.50 -19.43
C LEU A 261 1.28 3.22 -18.58
N PHE A 262 0.20 2.85 -17.90
CA PHE A 262 0.15 1.61 -17.12
C PHE A 262 0.29 0.37 -18.00
N ASP A 263 -0.36 0.34 -19.17
CA ASP A 263 -0.25 -0.79 -20.10
C ASP A 263 1.19 -0.94 -20.62
N ARG A 264 1.80 0.15 -21.09
CA ARG A 264 3.18 0.16 -21.59
C ARG A 264 4.16 -0.31 -20.51
N LEU A 265 4.12 0.29 -19.33
CA LEU A 265 5.04 -0.08 -18.25
C LEU A 265 4.81 -1.51 -17.75
N SER A 266 3.59 -2.04 -17.83
CA SER A 266 3.28 -3.44 -17.51
C SER A 266 3.92 -4.43 -18.49
N ARG A 267 3.96 -4.11 -19.79
CA ARG A 267 4.64 -4.93 -20.81
C ARG A 267 6.15 -4.94 -20.66
N GLU A 268 6.72 -3.83 -20.19
CA GLU A 268 8.16 -3.65 -20.02
C GLU A 268 8.69 -4.13 -18.66
N THR A 269 7.82 -4.49 -17.72
CA THR A 269 8.21 -4.81 -16.35
C THR A 269 7.81 -6.24 -16.00
N PRO A 270 8.76 -7.12 -15.64
CA PRO A 270 8.44 -8.50 -15.28
C PRO A 270 7.78 -8.61 -13.90
N LEU A 271 7.09 -9.71 -13.65
CA LEU A 271 6.60 -10.07 -12.31
C LEU A 271 7.75 -10.69 -11.50
N LEU A 272 8.22 -9.99 -10.47
CA LEU A 272 9.37 -10.38 -9.66
C LEU A 272 9.01 -11.01 -8.32
N THR A 273 7.76 -10.94 -7.86
CA THR A 273 7.39 -11.51 -6.56
C THR A 273 6.32 -12.58 -6.64
N SER A 274 6.46 -13.61 -5.80
CA SER A 274 5.48 -14.71 -5.67
C SER A 274 4.54 -14.46 -4.49
N MET A 275 3.67 -13.46 -4.63
CA MET A 275 2.79 -13.00 -3.56
C MET A 275 1.33 -13.32 -3.87
N ARG A 276 0.58 -13.83 -2.89
CA ARG A 276 -0.87 -14.00 -3.02
C ARG A 276 -1.53 -12.66 -3.36
N PRO A 277 -2.52 -12.61 -4.26
CA PRO A 277 -3.21 -13.74 -4.89
C PRO A 277 -2.52 -14.37 -6.12
N SER A 278 -1.43 -13.80 -6.64
CA SER A 278 -0.81 -14.27 -7.89
C SER A 278 0.27 -15.34 -7.70
N GLY A 279 0.81 -15.48 -6.48
CA GLY A 279 1.83 -16.45 -6.11
C GLY A 279 1.54 -17.12 -4.77
N LYS A 280 2.58 -17.62 -4.12
CA LYS A 280 2.49 -18.53 -2.95
C LYS A 280 2.53 -17.81 -1.61
N PHE A 281 3.32 -16.75 -1.49
CA PHE A 281 3.74 -16.16 -0.22
C PHE A 281 2.95 -14.90 0.17
N GLN A 282 3.28 -14.37 1.34
CA GLN A 282 2.62 -13.25 2.00
C GLN A 282 3.64 -12.25 2.55
N MET A 283 3.15 -11.12 3.03
CA MET A 283 4.01 -9.98 3.38
C MET A 283 5.03 -10.27 4.48
N GLU A 284 4.73 -11.18 5.41
CA GLU A 284 5.69 -11.64 6.44
C GLU A 284 6.94 -12.26 5.79
N THR A 285 6.74 -13.16 4.81
CA THR A 285 7.84 -13.78 4.06
C THR A 285 8.56 -12.78 3.17
N LEU A 286 7.83 -11.85 2.52
CA LEU A 286 8.46 -10.80 1.73
C LEU A 286 9.36 -9.92 2.59
N PHE A 287 8.94 -9.59 3.81
CA PHE A 287 9.74 -8.84 4.75
C PHE A 287 11.03 -9.57 5.15
N GLU A 288 10.94 -10.86 5.45
CA GLU A 288 12.11 -11.71 5.74
C GLU A 288 13.06 -11.84 4.54
N ALA A 289 12.52 -11.81 3.33
CA ALA A 289 13.27 -11.81 2.07
C ALA A 289 13.97 -10.47 1.75
N GLY A 290 13.80 -9.43 2.57
CA GLY A 290 14.41 -8.11 2.38
C GLY A 290 13.43 -7.00 2.04
N GLY A 291 12.14 -7.31 1.93
CA GLY A 291 11.06 -6.34 1.76
C GLY A 291 11.09 -5.63 0.41
N ILE A 292 10.54 -4.42 0.39
CA ILE A 292 10.49 -3.57 -0.81
C ILE A 292 11.86 -3.10 -1.29
N PRO A 293 12.84 -2.78 -0.42
CA PRO A 293 14.19 -2.44 -0.89
C PRO A 293 14.82 -3.56 -1.74
N ALA A 294 14.63 -4.83 -1.37
CA ALA A 294 15.15 -5.96 -2.16
C ALA A 294 14.49 -6.06 -3.55
N VAL A 295 13.18 -5.82 -3.64
CA VAL A 295 12.47 -5.78 -4.94
C VAL A 295 12.94 -4.60 -5.79
N LEU A 296 13.09 -3.40 -5.20
CA LEU A 296 13.59 -2.22 -5.89
C LEU A 296 15.03 -2.43 -6.40
N LYS A 297 15.86 -3.17 -5.66
CA LYS A 297 17.21 -3.52 -6.10
C LYS A 297 17.21 -4.41 -7.34
N GLU A 298 16.40 -5.46 -7.38
CA GLU A 298 16.28 -6.31 -8.57
C GLU A 298 15.69 -5.53 -9.76
N LEU A 299 14.78 -4.60 -9.49
CA LEU A 299 14.12 -3.78 -10.51
C LEU A 299 14.98 -2.58 -10.98
N ALA A 300 16.08 -2.28 -10.30
CA ALA A 300 16.89 -1.07 -10.49
C ALA A 300 17.24 -0.73 -11.95
N PRO A 301 17.58 -1.69 -12.84
CA PRO A 301 17.85 -1.39 -14.25
C PRO A 301 16.70 -0.74 -15.01
N LEU A 302 15.46 -0.83 -14.50
CA LEU A 302 14.26 -0.25 -15.09
C LEU A 302 13.79 1.03 -14.37
N LEU A 303 14.44 1.42 -13.27
CA LEU A 303 14.02 2.53 -12.41
C LEU A 303 14.78 3.81 -12.73
N GLU A 304 14.13 4.95 -12.47
CA GLU A 304 14.76 6.26 -12.45
C GLU A 304 15.43 6.46 -11.08
N LEU A 305 16.73 6.15 -10.99
CA LEU A 305 17.46 6.03 -9.70
C LEU A 305 17.80 7.36 -9.03
N GLU A 306 17.67 8.48 -9.75
CA GLU A 306 17.94 9.83 -9.23
C GLU A 306 16.79 10.41 -8.40
N THR A 307 15.63 9.73 -8.31
CA THR A 307 14.51 10.20 -7.48
C THR A 307 14.92 10.28 -6.02
N VAL A 308 14.64 11.41 -5.36
CA VAL A 308 14.95 11.65 -3.95
C VAL A 308 13.67 11.63 -3.12
N GLY A 309 13.63 10.76 -2.12
CA GLY A 309 12.49 10.64 -1.20
C GLY A 309 12.62 11.53 0.03
N VAL A 310 11.65 11.39 0.94
CA VAL A 310 11.64 12.03 2.26
C VAL A 310 12.84 11.66 3.11
N SER A 311 13.56 10.57 2.82
CA SER A 311 14.84 10.24 3.46
C SER A 311 15.95 11.26 3.18
N GLY A 312 15.80 12.06 2.11
CA GLY A 312 16.80 13.01 1.61
C GLY A 312 17.94 12.37 0.82
N ARG A 313 17.85 11.07 0.52
CA ARG A 313 18.85 10.34 -0.27
C ARG A 313 18.25 9.86 -1.60
N PRO A 314 19.03 9.82 -2.69
CA PRO A 314 18.61 9.22 -3.95
C PRO A 314 18.23 7.75 -3.80
N LEU A 315 17.33 7.28 -4.65
CA LEU A 315 16.96 5.86 -4.74
C LEU A 315 18.17 4.97 -5.08
N LEU A 316 19.14 5.48 -5.85
CA LEU A 316 20.40 4.81 -6.14
C LEU A 316 21.12 4.36 -4.86
N GLU A 317 21.27 5.25 -3.87
CA GLU A 317 21.96 4.92 -2.61
C GLU A 317 21.24 3.80 -1.85
N LEU A 318 19.91 3.78 -1.87
CA LEU A 318 19.13 2.70 -1.25
C LEU A 318 19.41 1.36 -1.95
N VAL A 319 19.39 1.34 -3.28
CA VAL A 319 19.63 0.14 -4.10
C VAL A 319 21.04 -0.41 -3.89
N GLU A 320 22.04 0.46 -3.83
CA GLU A 320 23.43 0.08 -3.60
C GLU A 320 23.64 -0.47 -2.17
N ALA A 321 23.05 0.17 -1.17
CA ALA A 321 23.14 -0.25 0.22
C ALA A 321 22.33 -1.51 0.55
N THR A 322 21.32 -1.84 -0.26
CA THR A 322 20.48 -3.03 -0.07
C THR A 322 21.29 -4.29 -0.40
N PRO A 323 21.36 -5.32 0.46
CA PRO A 323 22.04 -6.57 0.12
C PRO A 323 21.39 -7.28 -1.08
N THR A 324 22.18 -8.02 -1.84
CA THR A 324 21.64 -8.92 -2.88
C THR A 324 20.74 -9.98 -2.24
N THR A 325 19.62 -10.27 -2.90
CA THR A 325 18.68 -11.30 -2.45
C THR A 325 19.36 -12.67 -2.37
N ASP A 326 19.34 -13.26 -1.17
CA ASP A 326 19.86 -14.60 -0.89
C ASP A 326 19.15 -15.65 -1.76
N ALA A 327 19.88 -16.68 -2.18
CA ALA A 327 19.36 -17.78 -2.97
C ALA A 327 18.12 -18.44 -2.36
N ARG A 328 18.04 -18.55 -1.03
CA ARG A 328 16.89 -19.15 -0.34
C ARG A 328 15.59 -18.35 -0.51
N TRP A 329 15.70 -17.06 -0.84
CA TRP A 329 14.56 -16.16 -1.01
C TRP A 329 14.16 -15.97 -2.48
N ARG A 330 14.81 -16.67 -3.42
CA ARG A 330 14.51 -16.54 -4.87
C ARG A 330 13.13 -17.06 -5.26
N GLU A 331 12.52 -17.92 -4.44
CA GLU A 331 11.12 -18.32 -4.61
C GLU A 331 10.12 -17.23 -4.17
N VAL A 332 10.58 -16.19 -3.46
CA VAL A 332 9.78 -15.05 -3.02
C VAL A 332 10.04 -13.83 -3.90
N ILE A 333 11.32 -13.52 -4.14
CA ILE A 333 11.80 -12.40 -4.97
C ILE A 333 12.72 -12.96 -6.06
N ALA A 334 12.21 -13.05 -7.29
CA ALA A 334 12.94 -13.52 -8.46
C ALA A 334 14.01 -12.50 -8.90
N ALA A 335 15.04 -12.99 -9.59
CA ALA A 335 16.00 -12.15 -10.28
C ALA A 335 15.38 -11.53 -11.53
N LEU A 336 15.90 -10.38 -11.98
CA LEU A 336 15.39 -9.70 -13.18
C LEU A 336 15.54 -10.54 -14.46
N ASP A 337 16.60 -11.35 -14.56
CA ASP A 337 16.89 -12.24 -15.69
C ASP A 337 16.18 -13.61 -15.61
N ALA A 338 15.59 -13.94 -14.45
CA ALA A 338 14.81 -15.14 -14.22
C ALA A 338 13.49 -14.84 -13.49
N PRO A 339 12.60 -14.00 -14.05
CA PRO A 339 11.37 -13.56 -13.39
C PRO A 339 10.30 -14.67 -13.35
N PHE A 340 9.31 -14.55 -12.48
CA PHE A 340 8.17 -15.49 -12.45
C PHE A 340 7.31 -15.41 -13.71
N LYS A 341 7.15 -14.20 -14.25
CA LYS A 341 6.56 -13.94 -15.56
C LYS A 341 7.34 -12.83 -16.26
N PRO A 342 7.62 -12.96 -17.58
CA PRO A 342 8.41 -11.97 -18.32
C PRO A 342 7.68 -10.64 -18.51
N GLU A 343 6.35 -10.70 -18.58
CA GLU A 343 5.47 -9.53 -18.57
C GLU A 343 4.75 -9.44 -17.23
N GLY A 344 4.36 -8.21 -16.91
CA GLY A 344 3.62 -7.84 -15.73
C GLY A 344 2.28 -8.55 -15.55
N GLY A 345 1.56 -8.18 -14.49
CA GLY A 345 0.25 -8.76 -14.20
C GLY A 345 -0.96 -7.95 -14.67
N LEU A 346 -0.76 -6.78 -15.27
CA LEU A 346 -1.80 -5.79 -15.55
C LEU A 346 -1.94 -5.55 -17.05
N ALA A 347 -3.16 -5.52 -17.58
CA ALA A 347 -3.44 -5.15 -18.96
C ALA A 347 -4.56 -4.11 -19.02
N VAL A 348 -4.46 -3.18 -19.96
CA VAL A 348 -5.56 -2.28 -20.33
C VAL A 348 -6.22 -2.82 -21.59
N VAL A 349 -7.52 -3.10 -21.51
CA VAL A 349 -8.32 -3.60 -22.63
C VAL A 349 -9.25 -2.52 -23.14
N ARG A 350 -9.39 -2.44 -24.46
CA ARG A 350 -10.28 -1.49 -25.16
C ARG A 350 -11.16 -2.23 -26.15
N GLY A 351 -12.32 -1.65 -26.44
CA GLY A 351 -13.26 -2.17 -27.41
C GLY A 351 -14.61 -1.47 -27.29
N SER A 352 -15.61 -1.91 -28.05
CA SER A 352 -16.95 -1.30 -28.03
C SER A 352 -17.61 -1.31 -26.64
N LEU A 353 -17.26 -2.26 -25.77
CA LEU A 353 -17.77 -2.34 -24.39
C LEU A 353 -16.98 -1.47 -23.39
N ALA A 354 -15.74 -1.15 -23.70
CA ALA A 354 -14.84 -0.35 -22.87
C ALA A 354 -14.08 0.65 -23.75
N PRO A 355 -14.76 1.66 -24.31
CA PRO A 355 -14.15 2.63 -25.22
C PRO A 355 -13.02 3.42 -24.53
N ASP A 356 -13.27 3.83 -23.28
CA ASP A 356 -12.30 4.58 -22.47
C ASP A 356 -11.29 3.67 -21.74
N GLY A 357 -11.44 2.36 -21.89
CA GLY A 357 -10.54 1.34 -21.35
C GLY A 357 -11.06 0.67 -20.08
N ALA A 358 -10.64 -0.57 -19.88
CA ALA A 358 -10.85 -1.33 -18.65
C ALA A 358 -9.54 -2.02 -18.25
N VAL A 359 -9.40 -2.35 -16.97
CA VAL A 359 -8.17 -2.94 -16.43
C VAL A 359 -8.43 -4.39 -16.04
N VAL A 360 -7.53 -5.29 -16.44
CA VAL A 360 -7.57 -6.70 -16.07
C VAL A 360 -6.25 -7.11 -15.45
N LYS A 361 -6.32 -7.83 -14.32
CA LYS A 361 -5.15 -8.47 -13.72
C LYS A 361 -4.96 -9.87 -14.28
N HIS A 362 -4.23 -9.99 -15.39
CA HIS A 362 -4.00 -11.29 -16.02
C HIS A 362 -2.97 -12.16 -15.27
N SER A 363 -2.19 -11.63 -14.31
CA SER A 363 -1.32 -12.47 -13.49
C SER A 363 -2.08 -13.50 -12.65
N ALA A 364 -3.32 -13.19 -12.28
CA ALA A 364 -4.22 -14.03 -11.48
C ALA A 364 -5.35 -14.67 -12.31
N ALA A 365 -5.28 -14.57 -13.65
CA ALA A 365 -6.27 -15.15 -14.55
C ALA A 365 -5.88 -16.56 -15.00
N SER A 366 -6.87 -17.36 -15.37
CA SER A 366 -6.63 -18.68 -15.98
C SER A 366 -6.11 -18.52 -17.42
N PRO A 367 -4.98 -19.16 -17.81
CA PRO A 367 -4.38 -18.95 -19.13
C PRO A 367 -5.31 -19.23 -20.32
N ASN A 368 -6.17 -20.25 -20.20
CA ASN A 368 -7.16 -20.61 -21.22
C ASN A 368 -8.32 -19.61 -21.38
N LEU A 369 -8.45 -18.63 -20.48
CA LEU A 369 -9.48 -17.59 -20.53
C LEU A 369 -8.94 -16.23 -21.00
N LEU A 370 -7.63 -16.10 -21.25
CA LEU A 370 -7.03 -14.85 -21.73
C LEU A 370 -7.53 -14.45 -23.13
N THR A 371 -7.95 -15.43 -23.93
CA THR A 371 -8.69 -15.21 -25.18
C THR A 371 -9.93 -16.07 -25.13
N HIS A 372 -11.10 -15.43 -24.95
CA HIS A 372 -12.36 -16.13 -24.74
C HIS A 372 -13.52 -15.43 -25.45
N ARG A 373 -14.49 -16.21 -25.93
CA ARG A 373 -15.78 -15.73 -26.46
C ARG A 373 -16.89 -16.59 -25.88
N GLY A 374 -17.91 -15.94 -25.33
CA GLY A 374 -19.08 -16.61 -24.74
C GLY A 374 -20.31 -15.71 -24.75
N THR A 375 -21.46 -16.29 -24.41
CA THR A 375 -22.73 -15.56 -24.28
C THR A 375 -22.72 -14.73 -23.01
N ALA A 376 -23.14 -13.46 -23.09
CA ALA A 376 -23.21 -12.58 -21.93
C ALA A 376 -24.36 -12.98 -21.00
N VAL A 377 -24.04 -13.24 -19.73
CA VAL A 377 -25.02 -13.33 -18.64
C VAL A 377 -24.98 -12.02 -17.88
N VAL A 378 -25.98 -11.17 -18.08
CA VAL A 378 -26.02 -9.81 -17.52
C VAL A 378 -26.79 -9.81 -16.19
N PHE A 379 -26.20 -9.17 -15.18
CA PHE A 379 -26.85 -8.88 -13.90
C PHE A 379 -26.97 -7.37 -13.75
N SER A 380 -28.15 -6.87 -13.41
CA SER A 380 -28.38 -5.42 -13.34
C SER A 380 -27.86 -4.78 -12.04
N SER A 381 -27.59 -5.58 -11.02
CA SER A 381 -27.06 -5.13 -9.73
C SER A 381 -26.45 -6.29 -8.93
N PRO A 382 -25.67 -6.01 -7.86
CA PRO A 382 -25.25 -7.05 -6.93
C PRO A 382 -26.40 -7.85 -6.31
N ALA A 383 -27.55 -7.21 -6.07
CA ALA A 383 -28.75 -7.88 -5.58
C ALA A 383 -29.39 -8.80 -6.65
N ASP A 384 -29.33 -8.42 -7.93
CA ASP A 384 -29.76 -9.29 -9.02
C ASP A 384 -28.85 -10.52 -9.15
N LEU A 385 -27.54 -10.32 -9.06
CA LEU A 385 -26.54 -11.39 -9.04
C LEU A 385 -26.82 -12.39 -7.91
N ALA A 386 -26.96 -11.91 -6.68
CA ALA A 386 -27.16 -12.76 -5.50
C ALA A 386 -28.49 -13.55 -5.52
N ARG A 387 -29.53 -13.04 -6.22
CA ARG A 387 -30.80 -13.77 -6.37
C ARG A 387 -30.74 -14.89 -7.41
N ARG A 388 -29.81 -14.79 -8.37
CA ARG A 388 -29.72 -15.69 -9.53
C ARG A 388 -28.57 -16.70 -9.44
N ILE A 389 -27.65 -16.53 -8.49
CA ILE A 389 -26.50 -17.41 -8.19
C ILE A 389 -26.32 -17.53 -6.67
#